data_AF-A0A4Y2HGW5-F1
#
_entry.id   AF-A0A4Y2HGW5-F1
#
_cell.length_a   1.000
_cell.length_b   1.000
_cell.length_c   1.000
_cell.angle_alpha   90.00
_cell.angle_beta   90.00
_cell.angle_gamma   90.00
#
_symmetry.space_group_name_H-M   'P 1'
#
loop_
_entity.id
_entity.type
_entity.pdbx_description
1 polymer ?
#
loop_
_entity_poly.entity_id
_entity_poly.type
_entity_poly.pdbx_seq_one_letter_code
_entity_poly.pdbx_strand_id
1 'polypeptide(L)'
;MVELRYEFSLSEDHETLATGHHGIGPFETFEILHLFRSANIANVTSVLELLSKQRVNANDNFKTLYAQVKEIAAKLDIKEEIPRVCRLQTARNNVPYNTEEEYYRRAVYVPYLDDFCNSLKERFESHKETVASLQHILPEFCTKTDFYSLEAAFNFYEEDLSHKEVVQSEFMLWKEKWSQEKSENLPKTAISSL
;
A
#
# COMPACT_ATOMS: atom_id res chain seq x y z
N MET A 1 55.40 40.79 10.93
CA MET A 1 55.95 40.20 12.16
C MET A 1 56.10 38.72 11.89
N VAL A 2 57.36 38.30 11.69
CA VAL A 2 57.93 36.94 11.68
C VAL A 2 57.48 35.94 10.58
N GLU A 3 58.39 35.75 9.61
CA GLU A 3 58.61 34.53 8.80
C GLU A 3 59.10 33.36 9.67
N LEU A 4 58.90 32.11 9.21
CA LEU A 4 59.86 30.97 9.13
C LEU A 4 59.03 29.67 8.90
N ARG A 5 58.90 29.06 7.72
CA ARG A 5 59.79 28.21 6.88
C ARG A 5 60.09 26.77 7.42
N TYR A 6 59.85 25.79 6.52
CA TYR A 6 60.49 24.47 6.28
C TYR A 6 59.88 23.13 6.81
N GLU A 7 59.23 22.42 5.87
CA GLU A 7 59.39 21.03 5.33
C GLU A 7 59.63 19.74 6.16
N PHE A 8 59.26 18.62 5.49
CA PHE A 8 59.53 17.17 5.70
C PHE A 8 58.52 16.42 6.61
N SER A 9 57.88 15.31 6.25
CA SER A 9 58.29 14.16 5.42
C SER A 9 57.06 13.42 4.86
N LEU A 10 57.17 12.86 3.66
CA LEU A 10 56.39 11.70 3.24
C LEU A 10 56.81 10.49 4.10
N SER A 11 55.84 9.80 4.69
CA SER A 11 55.96 8.39 5.05
C SER A 11 54.60 7.74 4.81
N GLU A 12 54.59 6.74 3.93
CA GLU A 12 53.52 5.75 3.84
C GLU A 12 53.24 5.17 5.23
N ASP A 13 51.97 5.01 5.58
CA ASP A 13 51.45 3.79 6.21
C ASP A 13 49.92 3.86 6.35
N HIS A 14 49.29 2.89 5.68
CA HIS A 14 48.04 2.18 5.96
C HIS A 14 46.90 2.84 6.79
N GLU A 15 45.74 2.86 6.13
CA GLU A 15 44.41 2.56 6.66
C GLU A 15 43.64 3.55 7.56
N THR A 16 42.37 3.72 7.15
CA THR A 16 41.18 4.02 7.95
C THR A 16 40.96 5.45 8.45
N LEU A 17 40.04 6.16 7.78
CA LEU A 17 38.72 6.55 8.31
C LEU A 17 38.13 7.69 7.45
N ALA A 18 37.54 7.35 6.31
CA ALA A 18 36.58 8.23 5.65
C ALA A 18 35.25 8.17 6.41
N THR A 19 35.11 8.96 7.48
CA THR A 19 33.80 9.25 8.07
C THR A 19 33.11 10.31 7.22
N GLY A 20 32.58 9.87 6.08
CA GLY A 20 31.67 10.65 5.26
C GLY A 20 30.34 10.83 5.98
N HIS A 21 29.91 12.09 6.10
CA HIS A 21 28.57 12.47 6.51
C HIS A 21 27.52 11.61 5.79
N HIS A 22 26.83 10.72 6.52
CA HIS A 22 25.62 10.06 6.03
C HIS A 22 24.49 11.10 6.07
N GLY A 23 24.41 11.91 5.02
CA GLY A 23 23.13 12.47 4.63
C GLY A 23 22.25 11.30 4.20
N ILE A 24 21.13 11.11 4.89
CA ILE A 24 20.16 10.06 4.57
C ILE A 24 19.72 10.27 3.12
N GLY A 25 19.99 9.28 2.27
CA GLY A 25 19.75 9.39 0.84
C GLY A 25 18.25 9.41 0.53
N PRO A 26 17.82 9.95 -0.63
CA PRO A 26 16.42 9.94 -1.05
C PRO A 26 15.78 8.54 -0.93
N PHE A 27 16.54 7.50 -1.24
CA PHE A 27 16.09 6.11 -1.17
C PHE A 27 15.77 5.63 0.26
N GLU A 28 16.52 6.05 1.28
CA GLU A 28 16.23 5.68 2.68
C GLU A 28 14.93 6.31 3.19
N THR A 29 14.58 7.51 2.71
CA THR A 29 13.26 8.15 3.00
C THR A 29 12.11 7.56 2.17
N PHE A 30 12.37 7.12 0.94
CA PHE A 30 11.36 6.44 0.10
C PHE A 30 11.03 5.05 0.62
N GLU A 31 11.99 4.33 1.22
CA GLU A 31 11.82 2.97 1.75
C GLU A 31 10.75 2.85 2.85
N ILE A 32 10.63 3.83 3.76
CA ILE A 32 9.67 3.79 4.88
C ILE A 32 8.22 4.05 4.42
N LEU A 33 8.01 4.99 3.48
CA LEU A 33 6.67 5.30 2.94
C LEU A 33 6.13 4.16 2.04
N HIS A 34 7.05 3.45 1.38
CA HIS A 34 6.79 2.42 0.39
C HIS A 34 6.41 1.06 0.98
N LEU A 35 6.95 0.73 2.15
CA LEU A 35 6.69 -0.50 2.91
C LEU A 35 5.22 -0.64 3.31
N PHE A 36 4.58 0.48 3.64
CA PHE A 36 3.18 0.51 4.02
C PHE A 36 2.24 0.37 2.82
N ARG A 37 2.65 0.76 1.60
CA ARG A 37 1.74 0.82 0.44
C ARG A 37 1.70 -0.48 -0.36
N SER A 38 2.84 -1.17 -0.54
CA SER A 38 2.91 -2.41 -1.34
C SER A 38 2.32 -3.64 -0.65
N ALA A 39 2.62 -3.85 0.64
CA ALA A 39 2.00 -4.91 1.43
C ALA A 39 0.46 -4.74 1.52
N ASN A 40 -0.04 -3.51 1.40
CA ASN A 40 -1.47 -3.23 1.44
C ASN A 40 -2.21 -3.66 0.16
N ILE A 41 -1.61 -3.66 -1.03
CA ILE A 41 -2.35 -3.98 -2.28
C ILE A 41 -2.69 -5.47 -2.42
N ALA A 42 -1.75 -6.36 -2.09
CA ALA A 42 -2.03 -7.81 -2.11
C ALA A 42 -3.16 -8.16 -1.12
N ASN A 43 -3.11 -7.56 0.07
CA ASN A 43 -4.15 -7.72 1.09
C ASN A 43 -5.51 -7.16 0.61
N VAL A 44 -5.52 -6.01 -0.07
CA VAL A 44 -6.76 -5.42 -0.61
C VAL A 44 -7.39 -6.32 -1.67
N THR A 45 -6.59 -6.94 -2.55
CA THR A 45 -7.12 -7.89 -3.55
C THR A 45 -7.81 -9.08 -2.88
N SER A 46 -7.16 -9.70 -1.88
CA SER A 46 -7.75 -10.81 -1.12
C SER A 46 -9.02 -10.40 -0.35
N VAL A 47 -9.05 -9.19 0.21
CA VAL A 47 -10.24 -8.64 0.88
C VAL A 47 -11.38 -8.43 -0.13
N LEU A 48 -11.10 -7.88 -1.31
CA LEU A 48 -12.09 -7.69 -2.37
C LEU A 48 -12.66 -9.02 -2.86
N GLU A 49 -11.83 -10.06 -3.01
CA GLU A 49 -12.28 -11.40 -3.36
C GLU A 49 -13.20 -12.00 -2.28
N LEU A 50 -12.83 -11.86 -1.01
CA LEU A 50 -13.64 -12.31 0.12
C LEU A 50 -15.00 -11.60 0.15
N LEU A 51 -15.02 -10.28 -0.01
CA LEU A 51 -16.25 -9.48 -0.01
C LEU A 51 -17.12 -9.79 -1.22
N SER A 52 -16.53 -10.01 -2.39
CA SER A 52 -17.25 -10.47 -3.58
C SER A 52 -17.91 -11.83 -3.35
N LYS A 53 -17.20 -12.77 -2.72
CA LYS A 53 -17.78 -14.06 -2.32
C LYS A 53 -18.91 -13.89 -1.31
N GLN A 54 -18.78 -12.97 -0.34
CA GLN A 54 -19.86 -12.66 0.59
C GLN A 54 -21.08 -12.05 -0.10
N ARG A 55 -20.85 -11.21 -1.12
CA ARG A 55 -21.89 -10.57 -1.91
C ARG A 55 -22.69 -11.56 -2.75
N VAL A 56 -22.02 -12.55 -3.37
CA VAL A 56 -22.67 -13.64 -4.12
C VAL A 56 -23.49 -14.53 -3.18
N ASN A 57 -22.96 -14.84 -2.01
CA ASN A 57 -23.61 -15.68 -1.00
C ASN A 57 -24.43 -14.88 0.02
N ALA A 58 -24.84 -13.64 -0.32
CA ALA A 58 -25.46 -12.72 0.63
C ALA A 58 -26.78 -13.27 1.21
N ASN A 59 -27.51 -14.11 0.47
CA ASN A 59 -28.74 -14.72 0.97
C ASN A 59 -28.52 -15.63 2.18
N ASP A 60 -27.42 -16.38 2.20
CA ASP A 60 -27.16 -17.35 3.27
C ASP A 60 -26.28 -16.77 4.36
N ASN A 61 -25.29 -15.94 3.99
CA ASN A 61 -24.43 -15.27 4.95
C ASN A 61 -25.20 -14.26 5.81
N PHE A 62 -26.15 -13.54 5.21
CA PHE A 62 -26.91 -12.53 5.95
C PHE A 62 -27.81 -13.14 7.03
N LYS A 63 -28.34 -14.36 6.84
CA LYS A 63 -29.18 -15.04 7.85
C LYS A 63 -28.48 -15.14 9.21
N THR A 64 -27.21 -15.56 9.19
CA THR A 64 -26.41 -15.72 10.43
C THR A 64 -26.17 -14.37 11.09
N LEU A 65 -25.77 -13.36 10.30
CA LEU A 65 -25.55 -12.00 10.79
C LEU A 65 -26.84 -11.40 11.37
N TYR A 66 -27.96 -11.58 10.67
CA TYR A 66 -29.25 -11.08 11.08
C TYR A 66 -29.73 -11.73 12.39
N ALA A 67 -29.54 -13.04 12.56
CA ALA A 67 -29.83 -13.72 13.81
C ALA A 67 -29.04 -13.16 15.00
N GLN A 68 -27.74 -12.89 14.80
CA GLN A 68 -26.89 -12.25 15.83
C GLN A 68 -27.35 -10.84 16.16
N VAL A 69 -27.69 -10.04 15.15
CA VAL A 69 -28.23 -8.69 15.35
C VAL A 69 -29.55 -8.74 16.12
N LYS A 70 -30.44 -9.69 15.83
CA LYS A 70 -31.69 -9.87 16.56
C LYS A 70 -31.47 -10.26 18.02
N GLU A 71 -30.48 -11.09 18.31
CA GLU A 71 -30.12 -11.43 19.69
C GLU A 71 -29.63 -10.19 20.46
N ILE A 72 -28.79 -9.37 19.84
CA ILE A 72 -28.30 -8.11 20.43
C ILE A 72 -29.45 -7.12 20.63
N ALA A 73 -30.32 -6.95 19.63
CA ALA A 73 -31.47 -6.05 19.71
C ALA A 73 -32.42 -6.46 20.85
N ALA A 74 -32.69 -7.76 21.01
CA ALA A 74 -33.50 -8.28 22.10
C ALA A 74 -32.87 -8.00 23.49
N LYS A 75 -31.55 -8.15 23.63
CA LYS A 75 -30.83 -7.82 24.88
C LYS A 75 -30.90 -6.33 25.23
N LEU A 76 -31.01 -5.48 24.23
CA LEU A 76 -31.08 -4.03 24.38
C LEU A 76 -32.53 -3.50 24.41
N ASP A 77 -33.54 -4.39 24.37
CA ASP A 77 -34.96 -4.06 24.24
C ASP A 77 -35.27 -3.13 23.05
N ILE A 78 -34.49 -3.27 21.97
CA ILE A 78 -34.69 -2.53 20.72
C ILE A 78 -35.70 -3.27 19.87
N LYS A 79 -36.83 -2.63 19.61
CA LYS A 79 -37.82 -3.14 18.68
C LYS A 79 -37.31 -2.99 17.24
N GLU A 80 -37.39 -4.08 16.49
CA GLU A 80 -37.14 -4.05 15.05
C GLU A 80 -38.31 -3.37 14.32
N GLU A 81 -38.02 -2.29 13.61
CA GLU A 81 -38.99 -1.60 12.77
C GLU A 81 -38.36 -1.22 11.43
N ILE A 82 -39.05 -1.54 10.34
CA ILE A 82 -38.64 -1.10 9.00
C ILE A 82 -38.92 0.41 8.90
N PRO A 83 -37.92 1.24 8.52
CA PRO A 83 -38.14 2.66 8.29
C PRO A 83 -39.27 2.90 7.28
N ARG A 84 -40.07 3.94 7.50
CA ARG A 84 -41.20 4.27 6.62
C ARG A 84 -40.72 4.43 5.17
N VAL A 85 -41.19 3.55 4.30
CA VAL A 85 -40.96 3.62 2.86
C VAL A 85 -41.94 4.60 2.24
N CYS A 86 -41.43 5.66 1.62
CA CYS A 86 -42.26 6.63 0.89
C CYS A 86 -42.56 6.12 -0.53
N ARG A 87 -43.80 6.28 -1.00
CA ARG A 87 -44.20 5.90 -2.38
C ARG A 87 -43.40 6.60 -3.48
N LEU A 88 -42.82 7.76 -3.19
CA LEU A 88 -42.10 8.63 -4.13
C LEU A 88 -40.64 8.82 -3.73
N GLN A 89 -39.95 7.76 -3.29
CA GLN A 89 -38.52 7.83 -3.04
C GLN A 89 -37.76 7.78 -4.37
N THR A 90 -37.26 8.93 -4.83
CA THR A 90 -36.52 9.06 -6.11
C THR A 90 -35.03 8.79 -5.97
N ALA A 91 -34.47 8.91 -4.75
CA ALA A 91 -33.04 8.78 -4.49
C ALA A 91 -32.59 7.38 -4.04
N ARG A 92 -33.51 6.48 -3.66
CA ARG A 92 -33.20 5.09 -3.29
C ARG A 92 -34.25 4.15 -3.86
N ASN A 93 -33.82 2.96 -4.28
CA ASN A 93 -34.72 1.93 -4.75
C ASN A 93 -35.65 1.47 -3.62
N ASN A 94 -36.95 1.51 -3.88
CA ASN A 94 -37.93 0.86 -3.04
C ASN A 94 -37.91 -0.65 -3.33
N VAL A 95 -37.01 -1.36 -2.65
CA VAL A 95 -36.81 -2.80 -2.86
C VAL A 95 -37.99 -3.58 -2.29
N PRO A 96 -38.64 -4.46 -3.07
CA PRO A 96 -39.71 -5.30 -2.55
C PRO A 96 -39.16 -6.28 -1.51
N TYR A 97 -39.94 -6.53 -0.46
CA TYR A 97 -39.59 -7.42 0.65
C TYR A 97 -40.84 -8.11 1.20
N ASN A 98 -40.67 -9.33 1.71
CA ASN A 98 -41.71 -10.10 2.40
C ASN A 98 -41.44 -10.23 3.90
N THR A 99 -40.20 -10.02 4.32
CA THR A 99 -39.76 -10.05 5.72
C THR A 99 -38.83 -8.89 6.01
N GLU A 100 -38.68 -8.53 7.28
CA GLU A 100 -37.73 -7.53 7.77
C GLU A 100 -36.29 -7.92 7.40
N GLU A 101 -35.95 -9.21 7.55
CA GLU A 101 -34.66 -9.75 7.10
C GLU A 101 -34.40 -9.46 5.62
N GLU A 102 -35.38 -9.74 4.77
CA GLU A 102 -35.26 -9.52 3.33
C GLU A 102 -35.10 -8.03 3.00
N TYR A 103 -35.81 -7.16 3.73
CA TYR A 103 -35.65 -5.72 3.62
C TYR A 103 -34.21 -5.29 3.95
N TYR A 104 -33.70 -5.61 5.14
CA TYR A 104 -32.37 -5.19 5.56
C TYR A 104 -31.26 -5.77 4.69
N ARG A 105 -31.42 -7.01 4.23
CA ARG A 105 -30.48 -7.61 3.28
C ARG A 105 -30.37 -6.79 1.99
N ARG A 106 -31.51 -6.44 1.40
CA ARG A 106 -31.58 -5.79 0.08
C ARG A 106 -31.31 -4.29 0.14
N ALA A 107 -31.80 -3.61 1.18
CA ALA A 107 -31.74 -2.16 1.31
C ALA A 107 -30.48 -1.65 2.02
N VAL A 108 -29.83 -2.50 2.82
CA VAL A 108 -28.67 -2.10 3.63
C VAL A 108 -27.45 -2.96 3.35
N TYR A 109 -27.52 -4.27 3.59
CA TYR A 109 -26.34 -5.15 3.54
C TYR A 109 -25.72 -5.25 2.14
N VAL A 110 -26.54 -5.49 1.12
CA VAL A 110 -26.09 -5.58 -0.27
C VAL A 110 -25.50 -4.25 -0.77
N PRO A 111 -26.21 -3.11 -0.66
CA PRO A 111 -25.64 -1.82 -1.05
C PRO A 111 -24.35 -1.49 -0.31
N TYR A 112 -24.29 -1.76 1.01
CA TYR A 112 -23.08 -1.56 1.80
C TYR A 112 -21.88 -2.35 1.26
N LEU A 113 -22.07 -3.64 0.94
CA LEU A 113 -20.99 -4.46 0.37
C LEU A 113 -20.53 -3.92 -0.98
N ASP A 114 -21.47 -3.50 -1.83
CA ASP A 114 -21.17 -2.94 -3.15
C ASP A 114 -20.39 -1.61 -3.01
N ASP A 115 -20.87 -0.70 -2.17
CA ASP A 115 -20.23 0.60 -1.90
C ASP A 115 -18.85 0.43 -1.26
N PHE A 116 -18.70 -0.49 -0.32
CA PHE A 116 -17.42 -0.76 0.34
C PHE A 116 -16.41 -1.37 -0.64
N CYS A 117 -16.84 -2.32 -1.47
CA CYS A 117 -15.98 -2.86 -2.53
C CYS A 117 -15.57 -1.77 -3.52
N ASN A 118 -16.49 -0.90 -3.93
CA ASN A 118 -16.19 0.20 -4.84
C ASN A 118 -15.21 1.20 -4.21
N SER A 119 -15.40 1.54 -2.93
CA SER A 119 -14.48 2.42 -2.19
C SER A 119 -13.06 1.86 -2.14
N LEU A 120 -12.92 0.55 -1.90
CA LEU A 120 -11.63 -0.12 -1.94
C LEU A 120 -11.03 -0.11 -3.36
N LYS A 121 -11.81 -0.43 -4.39
CA LYS A 121 -11.33 -0.38 -5.77
C LYS A 121 -10.87 1.02 -6.15
N GLU A 122 -11.68 2.05 -5.94
CA GLU A 122 -11.33 3.44 -6.27
C GLU A 122 -10.05 3.88 -5.56
N ARG A 123 -9.90 3.53 -4.27
CA ARG A 123 -8.75 3.93 -3.47
C ARG A 123 -7.45 3.24 -3.88
N PHE A 124 -7.50 1.99 -4.36
CA PHE A 124 -6.29 1.19 -4.62
C PHE A 124 -5.99 0.96 -6.09
N GLU A 125 -6.98 1.01 -6.99
CA GLU A 125 -6.77 0.82 -8.43
C GLU A 125 -5.90 1.95 -9.00
N SER A 126 -6.13 3.19 -8.56
CA SER A 126 -5.35 4.36 -8.98
C SER A 126 -3.86 4.30 -8.60
N HIS A 127 -3.50 3.49 -7.61
CA HIS A 127 -2.12 3.35 -7.13
C HIS A 127 -1.48 2.02 -7.53
N LYS A 128 -2.20 1.16 -8.24
CA LYS A 128 -1.74 -0.19 -8.56
C LYS A 128 -0.46 -0.18 -9.40
N GLU A 129 -0.42 0.64 -10.45
CA GLU A 129 0.75 0.76 -11.32
C GLU A 129 1.93 1.41 -10.59
N THR A 130 1.69 2.50 -9.84
CA THR A 130 2.70 3.15 -9.01
C THR A 130 3.33 2.17 -8.02
N VAL A 131 2.52 1.39 -7.32
CA VAL A 131 3.01 0.42 -6.31
C VAL A 131 3.70 -0.78 -6.97
N ALA A 132 3.18 -1.27 -8.09
CA ALA A 132 3.84 -2.33 -8.86
C ALA A 132 5.20 -1.85 -9.39
N SER A 133 5.28 -0.61 -9.86
CA SER A 133 6.53 -0.01 -10.30
C SER A 133 7.53 0.10 -9.14
N LEU A 134 7.07 0.65 -8.02
CA LEU A 134 7.83 0.80 -6.78
C LEU A 134 8.52 -0.51 -6.31
N GLN A 135 7.89 -1.68 -6.47
CA GLN A 135 8.48 -2.98 -6.07
C GLN A 135 9.89 -3.23 -6.64
N HIS A 136 10.23 -2.58 -7.77
CA HIS A 136 11.53 -2.72 -8.43
C HIS A 136 12.68 -2.02 -7.72
N ILE A 137 12.43 -1.25 -6.64
CA ILE A 137 13.47 -0.72 -5.75
C ILE A 137 14.05 -1.82 -4.86
N LEU A 138 13.24 -2.84 -4.51
CA LEU A 138 13.65 -3.90 -3.60
C LEU A 138 14.84 -4.70 -4.18
N PRO A 139 15.88 -5.04 -3.38
CA PRO A 139 17.08 -5.73 -3.84
C PRO A 139 16.84 -7.01 -4.66
N GLU A 140 15.85 -7.82 -4.26
CA GLU A 140 15.47 -9.05 -4.97
C GLU A 140 15.00 -8.79 -6.42
N PHE A 141 14.49 -7.59 -6.71
CA PHE A 141 13.90 -7.20 -7.99
C PHE A 141 14.76 -6.19 -8.76
N CYS A 142 15.43 -5.25 -8.08
CA CYS A 142 16.22 -4.19 -8.71
C CYS A 142 17.40 -4.77 -9.52
N THR A 143 18.00 -5.86 -9.02
CA THR A 143 19.10 -6.58 -9.70
C THR A 143 18.68 -7.15 -11.06
N LYS A 144 17.39 -7.41 -11.26
CA LYS A 144 16.83 -8.07 -12.46
C LYS A 144 16.11 -7.12 -13.41
N THR A 145 15.95 -5.85 -13.03
CA THR A 145 15.12 -4.88 -13.75
C THR A 145 15.91 -3.63 -14.11
N ASP A 146 15.36 -2.84 -15.02
CA ASP A 146 15.94 -1.57 -15.43
C ASP A 146 15.16 -0.39 -14.82
N PHE A 147 15.74 0.80 -14.90
CA PHE A 147 15.13 2.00 -14.33
C PHE A 147 13.76 2.35 -14.94
N TYR A 148 13.48 1.98 -16.19
CA TYR A 148 12.17 2.15 -16.84
C TYR A 148 11.05 1.43 -16.08
N SER A 149 11.38 0.35 -15.36
CA SER A 149 10.41 -0.35 -14.50
C SER A 149 9.93 0.53 -13.33
N LEU A 150 10.65 1.61 -13.00
CA LEU A 150 10.29 2.63 -11.99
C LEU A 150 9.51 3.82 -12.56
N GLU A 151 9.18 3.85 -13.86
CA GLU A 151 8.61 5.05 -14.49
C GLU A 151 7.27 5.50 -13.88
N ALA A 152 6.34 4.57 -13.60
CA ALA A 152 5.06 4.91 -13.00
C ALA A 152 5.20 5.42 -11.56
N ALA A 153 6.20 4.92 -10.81
CA ALA A 153 6.53 5.44 -9.50
C ALA A 153 7.17 6.83 -9.58
N PHE A 154 8.13 7.00 -10.48
CA PHE A 154 8.82 8.27 -10.70
C PHE A 154 7.82 9.38 -11.07
N ASN A 155 6.95 9.13 -12.04
CA ASN A 155 5.94 10.12 -12.47
C ASN A 155 4.96 10.47 -11.34
N PHE A 156 4.63 9.53 -10.46
CA PHE A 156 3.73 9.79 -9.33
C PHE A 156 4.37 10.68 -8.26
N TYR A 157 5.69 10.54 -8.03
CA TYR A 157 6.44 11.29 -7.03
C TYR A 157 7.38 12.35 -7.63
N GLU A 158 7.13 12.79 -8.88
CA GLU A 158 8.04 13.70 -9.60
C GLU A 158 8.27 15.00 -8.83
N GLU A 159 7.23 15.52 -8.15
CA GLU A 159 7.31 16.73 -7.33
C GLU A 159 8.15 16.55 -6.05
N ASP A 160 8.22 15.32 -5.53
CA ASP A 160 8.94 14.98 -4.31
C ASP A 160 10.37 14.46 -4.57
N LEU A 161 10.72 14.22 -5.83
CA LEU A 161 11.96 13.61 -6.26
C LEU A 161 12.95 14.62 -6.86
N SER A 162 14.22 14.27 -6.82
CA SER A 162 15.26 14.93 -7.63
C SER A 162 15.02 14.71 -9.13
N HIS A 163 15.77 15.43 -9.96
CA HIS A 163 15.78 15.22 -11.42
C HIS A 163 15.99 13.75 -11.79
N LYS A 164 15.34 13.31 -12.87
CA LYS A 164 15.29 11.92 -13.33
C LYS A 164 16.68 11.30 -13.44
N GLU A 165 17.67 12.06 -13.92
CA GLU A 165 19.05 11.63 -14.08
C GLU A 165 19.72 11.28 -12.73
N VAL A 166 19.42 12.05 -11.68
CA VAL A 166 19.94 11.82 -10.33
C VAL A 166 19.34 10.52 -9.77
N VAL A 167 18.01 10.39 -9.81
CA VAL A 167 17.31 9.19 -9.31
C VAL A 167 17.73 7.94 -10.09
N GLN A 168 17.92 8.05 -11.40
CA GLN A 168 18.43 6.96 -12.23
C GLN A 168 19.86 6.57 -11.85
N SER A 169 20.74 7.53 -11.60
CA SER A 169 22.12 7.25 -11.20
C SER A 169 22.18 6.55 -9.84
N GLU A 170 21.39 6.99 -8.87
CA GLU A 170 21.27 6.37 -7.55
C GLU A 170 20.69 4.94 -7.65
N PHE A 171 19.67 4.73 -8.50
CA PHE A 171 19.14 3.39 -8.77
C PHE A 171 20.21 2.45 -9.36
N MET A 172 21.05 2.93 -10.27
CA MET A 172 22.14 2.12 -10.84
C MET A 172 23.19 1.76 -9.80
N LEU A 173 23.54 2.68 -8.90
CA LEU A 173 24.44 2.41 -7.77
C LEU A 173 23.83 1.38 -6.81
N TRP A 174 22.54 1.53 -6.49
CA TRP A 174 21.80 0.58 -5.66
C TRP A 174 21.77 -0.81 -6.29
N LYS A 175 21.50 -0.88 -7.58
CA LYS A 175 21.52 -2.13 -8.35
C LYS A 175 22.90 -2.79 -8.31
N GLU A 176 23.98 -2.03 -8.53
CA GLU A 176 25.34 -2.54 -8.49
C GLU A 176 25.69 -3.09 -7.10
N LYS A 177 25.39 -2.33 -6.03
CA LYS A 177 25.58 -2.75 -4.64
C LYS A 177 24.98 -4.14 -4.38
N TRP A 178 23.73 -4.34 -4.75
CA TRP A 178 23.03 -5.61 -4.49
C TRP A 178 23.37 -6.72 -5.49
N SER A 179 23.90 -6.38 -6.67
CA SER A 179 24.35 -7.39 -7.64
C SER A 179 25.60 -8.15 -7.18
N GLN A 180 26.36 -7.57 -6.25
CA GLN A 180 27.53 -8.21 -5.63
C GLN A 180 27.17 -9.19 -4.52
N GLU A 181 25.92 -9.16 -4.03
CA GLU A 181 25.45 -10.00 -2.94
C GLU A 181 24.86 -11.32 -3.47
N LYS A 182 24.91 -12.39 -2.66
CA LYS A 182 24.28 -13.66 -3.05
C LYS A 182 22.76 -13.51 -3.07
N SER A 183 22.10 -14.16 -4.03
CA SER A 183 20.63 -14.11 -4.18
C SER A 183 19.87 -14.51 -2.93
N GLU A 184 20.41 -15.43 -2.13
CA GLU A 184 19.84 -15.92 -0.86
C GLU A 184 19.81 -14.84 0.23
N ASN A 185 20.72 -13.88 0.17
CA ASN A 185 20.86 -12.79 1.12
C ASN A 185 20.10 -11.54 0.69
N LEU A 186 19.51 -11.53 -0.51
CA LEU A 186 18.81 -10.35 -1.01
C LEU A 186 17.53 -10.11 -0.20
N PRO A 187 17.39 -8.89 0.36
CA PRO A 187 16.16 -8.49 1.00
C PRO A 187 14.95 -8.62 0.07
N LYS A 188 13.96 -9.40 0.52
CA LYS A 188 12.67 -9.59 -0.16
C LYS A 188 11.64 -8.55 0.25
N THR A 189 11.92 -7.90 1.36
CA THR A 189 11.10 -6.85 1.95
C THR A 189 11.99 -5.66 2.26
N ALA A 190 11.42 -4.46 2.28
CA ALA A 190 12.17 -3.29 2.67
C ALA A 190 12.60 -3.33 4.16
N ILE A 191 11.99 -4.18 5.01
CA ILE A 191 12.43 -4.33 6.41
C ILE A 191 13.77 -5.07 6.46
N SER A 192 13.92 -6.09 5.61
CA SER A 192 15.15 -6.87 5.53
C SER A 192 16.32 -6.12 4.88
N SER A 193 16.07 -4.96 4.25
CA SER A 193 17.12 -4.14 3.63
C SER A 193 17.66 -3.03 4.53
N LEU A 194 17.03 -2.79 5.68
CA LEU A 194 17.48 -1.89 6.77
C LEU A 194 18.52 -2.58 7.65
#